data_AF-H6LC61-F1
#
_entry.id   AF-H6LC61-F1
#
_cell.length_a   1.000
_cell.length_b   1.000
_cell.length_c   1.000
_cell.angle_alpha   90.00
_cell.angle_beta   90.00
_cell.angle_gamma   90.00
#
_symmetry.space_group_name_H-M   'P 1'
#
loop_
_entity.id
_entity.type
_entity.pdbx_description
1 polymer ?
#
loop_
_entity_poly.entity_id
_entity_poly.type
_entity_poly.pdbx_seq_one_letter_code
_entity_poly.pdbx_strand_id
1 'polypeptide(L)'
;MQSWKKIFLFENLIYLFLILFFIGNLLFLTSFPYVHSDESWLSGLSRNIITQHNISVTEPFFDAYQRNPHAIRLLFHLLQGLMIPFFGYTIFSFRLISLLFSVGTLYFFYRLALITLKTPKTALLTTVLMSLDLQYLYASHFARQEIILVFALVLSVYLLINPIDAHTYKRDLAIGTVVGLSIGIHPNSFIIAVAIGLTYCYLGYKKKIHLKNLLVFISVVLLFCLFFIGLSLYMDPSYLTHYSQHGKNFGVYDNIENKCADFIFFYQRIFNGDSIEYYMPNIQFQLILFSLSLILAIIYFLKGKNRLLTRKLAPILIMVLGINLGLLAIGRFNVTSIVLLFPFMYLLTATLLTYLDKKNGLLILLILVTAINTVIQIQPYKSSYHAYCAQISQFVSKDDHVLGNLNSEYCFTNDQFWDYRNLQYLDEQKISFSNYITTRKIKYIIYYDELDYIYANHPKYDIMYGDLTTVYPEMKTFLELHCTEIYQFSDSTYGTNLAPLIDQKPWQIHIFKVNDI
;
A
#
# COMPACT_ATOMS: atom_id res chain seq x y z
N MET A 1 -30.65 -33.54 0.67
CA MET A 1 -30.26 -33.08 2.03
C MET A 1 -28.85 -33.48 2.50
N GLN A 2 -28.17 -34.48 1.94
CA GLN A 2 -26.80 -34.86 2.37
C GLN A 2 -25.65 -33.95 1.89
N SER A 3 -25.86 -33.13 0.84
CA SER A 3 -24.81 -32.27 0.24
C SER A 3 -24.38 -31.10 1.14
N TRP A 4 -25.31 -30.43 1.82
CA TRP A 4 -25.02 -29.28 2.68
C TRP A 4 -24.16 -29.61 3.90
N LYS A 5 -24.25 -30.84 4.44
CA LYS A 5 -23.40 -31.27 5.57
C LYS A 5 -21.91 -31.33 5.22
N LYS A 6 -21.55 -31.48 3.94
CA LYS A 6 -20.13 -31.46 3.50
C LYS A 6 -19.51 -30.06 3.60
N ILE A 7 -20.30 -28.99 3.57
CA ILE A 7 -19.83 -27.60 3.71
C ILE A 7 -19.29 -27.35 5.12
N PHE A 8 -19.87 -28.00 6.13
CA PHE A 8 -19.47 -27.85 7.54
C PHE A 8 -18.27 -28.74 7.93
N LEU A 9 -17.64 -29.45 6.98
CA LEU A 9 -16.36 -30.09 7.21
C LEU A 9 -15.27 -29.02 7.35
N PHE A 10 -14.34 -29.20 8.30
CA PHE A 10 -13.27 -28.24 8.58
C PHE A 10 -12.42 -27.85 7.36
N GLU A 11 -12.30 -28.74 6.38
CA GLU A 11 -11.58 -28.49 5.13
C GLU A 11 -12.30 -27.48 4.22
N ASN A 12 -13.61 -27.34 4.36
CA ASN A 12 -14.46 -26.44 3.57
C ASN A 12 -14.86 -25.16 4.30
N LEU A 13 -14.65 -25.09 5.63
CA LEU A 13 -14.94 -23.89 6.42
C LEU A 13 -14.18 -22.65 5.96
N ILE A 14 -13.03 -22.82 5.28
CA ILE A 14 -12.31 -21.71 4.67
C ILE A 14 -13.18 -20.95 3.66
N TYR A 15 -13.98 -21.63 2.84
CA TYR A 15 -14.80 -20.96 1.83
C TYR A 15 -15.91 -20.13 2.46
N LEU A 16 -16.58 -20.70 3.48
CA LEU A 16 -17.58 -19.96 4.25
C LEU A 16 -16.95 -18.75 4.93
N PHE A 17 -15.78 -18.92 5.56
CA PHE A 17 -15.06 -17.83 6.19
C PHE A 17 -14.70 -16.72 5.18
N LEU A 18 -14.18 -17.07 4.00
CA LEU A 18 -13.81 -16.09 2.98
C LEU A 18 -15.03 -15.32 2.44
N ILE A 19 -16.18 -15.98 2.29
CA ILE A 19 -17.44 -15.33 1.89
C ILE A 19 -17.87 -14.34 2.98
N LEU A 20 -17.87 -14.76 4.24
CA LEU A 20 -18.23 -13.89 5.36
C LEU A 20 -17.25 -12.72 5.51
N PHE A 21 -15.96 -12.96 5.33
CA PHE A 21 -14.94 -11.92 5.31
C PHE A 21 -15.20 -10.93 4.18
N PHE A 22 -15.42 -11.41 2.95
CA PHE A 22 -15.70 -10.54 1.80
C PHE A 22 -16.95 -9.68 2.03
N ILE A 23 -18.08 -10.31 2.40
CA ILE A 23 -19.33 -9.60 2.64
C ILE A 23 -19.19 -8.60 3.79
N GLY A 24 -18.56 -9.00 4.90
CA GLY A 24 -18.36 -8.13 6.06
C GLY A 24 -17.57 -6.88 5.68
N ASN A 25 -16.42 -7.05 5.02
CA ASN A 25 -15.55 -5.93 4.62
C ASN A 25 -16.15 -5.07 3.49
N LEU A 26 -16.97 -5.65 2.62
CA LEU A 26 -17.66 -4.90 1.58
C LEU A 26 -18.57 -3.80 2.17
N LEU A 27 -19.17 -4.04 3.35
CA LEU A 27 -20.09 -3.10 4.01
C LEU A 27 -19.43 -1.79 4.47
N PHE A 28 -18.13 -1.80 4.72
CA PHE A 28 -17.39 -0.63 5.20
C PHE A 28 -16.20 -0.27 4.30
N LEU A 29 -16.17 -0.81 3.08
CA LEU A 29 -15.07 -0.65 2.13
C LEU A 29 -14.70 0.82 1.87
N THR A 30 -15.69 1.70 1.78
CA THR A 30 -15.51 3.14 1.52
C THR A 30 -15.49 3.99 2.78
N SER A 31 -15.82 3.41 3.93
CA SER A 31 -15.92 4.12 5.21
C SER A 31 -14.69 3.92 6.08
N PHE A 32 -13.94 2.83 5.85
CA PHE A 32 -12.69 2.54 6.52
C PHE A 32 -11.64 2.04 5.51
N PRO A 33 -10.38 2.52 5.59
CA PRO A 33 -9.98 3.73 6.30
C PRO A 33 -10.58 5.00 5.64
N TYR A 34 -10.25 6.18 6.15
CA TYR A 34 -10.56 7.43 5.45
C TYR A 34 -9.92 7.42 4.04
N VAL A 35 -10.47 8.21 3.12
CA VAL A 35 -9.92 8.31 1.75
C VAL A 35 -8.63 9.11 1.76
N HIS A 36 -7.52 8.47 1.41
CA HIS A 36 -6.20 9.10 1.40
C HIS A 36 -5.86 9.68 0.02
N SER A 37 -5.04 10.73 0.00
CA SER A 37 -4.60 11.41 -1.23
C SER A 37 -3.95 10.50 -2.27
N ASP A 38 -3.18 9.51 -1.85
CA ASP A 38 -2.60 8.51 -2.76
C ASP A 38 -3.64 7.67 -3.52
N GLU A 39 -4.85 7.49 -2.99
CA GLU A 39 -5.90 6.75 -3.69
C GLU A 39 -6.42 7.55 -4.89
N SER A 40 -6.61 8.87 -4.74
CA SER A 40 -6.93 9.77 -5.86
C SER A 40 -5.71 9.99 -6.77
N TRP A 41 -4.49 10.05 -6.23
CA TRP A 41 -3.28 10.14 -7.05
C TRP A 41 -3.23 8.98 -8.06
N LEU A 42 -3.24 7.75 -7.55
CA LEU A 42 -3.04 6.57 -8.37
C LEU A 42 -4.22 6.35 -9.34
N SER A 43 -5.45 6.54 -8.86
CA SER A 43 -6.64 6.35 -9.68
C SER A 43 -6.81 7.46 -10.72
N GLY A 44 -6.44 8.71 -10.42
CA GLY A 44 -6.49 9.82 -11.36
C GLY A 44 -5.57 9.60 -12.55
N LEU A 45 -4.36 9.06 -12.34
CA LEU A 45 -3.50 8.60 -13.43
C LEU A 45 -4.15 7.46 -14.23
N SER A 46 -4.74 6.49 -13.56
CA SER A 46 -5.46 5.38 -14.21
C SER A 46 -6.61 5.89 -15.08
N ARG A 47 -7.39 6.86 -14.60
CA ARG A 47 -8.46 7.54 -15.35
C ARG A 47 -7.90 8.26 -16.57
N ASN A 48 -6.79 8.97 -16.41
CA ASN A 48 -6.16 9.70 -17.52
C ASN A 48 -5.64 8.76 -18.61
N ILE A 49 -4.97 7.66 -18.24
CA ILE A 49 -4.49 6.64 -19.20
C ILE A 49 -5.63 6.08 -20.05
N ILE A 50 -6.75 5.72 -19.41
CA ILE A 50 -7.93 5.15 -20.10
C ILE A 50 -8.60 6.20 -20.99
N THR A 51 -8.77 7.43 -20.49
CA THR A 51 -9.43 8.50 -21.24
C THR A 51 -8.63 8.91 -22.47
N GLN A 52 -7.32 9.09 -22.31
CA GLN A 52 -6.41 9.50 -23.40
C GLN A 52 -5.98 8.34 -24.30
N HIS A 53 -6.33 7.10 -23.96
CA HIS A 53 -5.89 5.88 -24.67
C HIS A 53 -4.37 5.82 -24.84
N ASN A 54 -3.64 6.35 -23.86
CA ASN A 54 -2.20 6.55 -23.93
C ASN A 54 -1.55 6.21 -22.60
N ILE A 55 -0.70 5.17 -22.61
CA ILE A 55 0.02 4.72 -21.42
C ILE A 55 1.18 5.64 -21.04
N SER A 56 1.60 6.54 -21.93
CA SER A 56 2.70 7.50 -21.75
C SER A 56 2.26 8.83 -21.14
N VAL A 57 1.02 8.96 -20.67
CA VAL A 57 0.58 10.15 -19.94
C VAL A 57 1.05 10.11 -18.49
N THR A 58 1.11 11.28 -17.87
CA THR A 58 1.36 11.46 -16.44
C THR A 58 0.10 11.93 -15.73
N GLU A 59 0.21 12.13 -14.43
CA GLU A 59 -0.87 12.61 -13.58
C GLU A 59 -1.39 13.98 -14.06
N PRO A 60 -2.71 14.14 -14.29
CA PRO A 60 -3.25 15.36 -14.90
C PRO A 60 -3.25 16.58 -13.97
N PHE A 61 -3.18 16.37 -12.66
CA PHE A 61 -3.20 17.42 -11.63
C PHE A 61 -1.81 17.91 -11.23
N PHE A 62 -0.74 17.34 -11.77
CA PHE A 62 0.64 17.76 -11.53
C PHE A 62 1.25 18.37 -12.80
N ASP A 63 1.51 19.67 -12.80
CA ASP A 63 2.00 20.39 -13.99
C ASP A 63 3.19 21.33 -13.74
N ALA A 64 3.51 21.63 -12.47
CA ALA A 64 4.64 22.47 -12.10
C ALA A 64 5.95 21.69 -11.91
N TYR A 65 5.89 20.36 -11.90
CA TYR A 65 7.08 19.51 -11.89
C TYR A 65 7.02 18.55 -13.08
N GLN A 66 8.07 18.54 -13.89
CA GLN A 66 8.13 17.64 -15.03
C GLN A 66 8.19 16.19 -14.55
N ARG A 67 7.13 15.44 -14.84
CA ARG A 67 7.04 14.01 -14.56
C ARG A 67 7.35 13.23 -15.82
N ASN A 68 8.00 12.07 -15.64
CA ASN A 68 8.40 11.21 -16.74
C ASN A 68 7.62 9.89 -16.64
N PRO A 69 6.92 9.48 -17.71
CA PRO A 69 6.10 8.27 -17.69
C PRO A 69 6.98 7.01 -17.61
N HIS A 70 6.48 5.97 -16.95
CA HIS A 70 7.19 4.68 -16.88
C HIS A 70 6.24 3.49 -16.71
N ALA A 71 6.71 2.28 -17.04
CA ALA A 71 5.88 1.08 -17.03
C ALA A 71 5.87 0.30 -15.70
N ILE A 72 6.70 0.67 -14.70
CA ILE A 72 6.87 -0.04 -13.41
C ILE A 72 5.59 -0.05 -12.53
N ARG A 73 4.54 0.66 -12.91
CA ARG A 73 3.20 0.62 -12.26
C ARG A 73 2.06 0.40 -13.24
N LEU A 74 2.38 0.14 -14.51
CA LEU A 74 1.38 0.11 -15.58
C LEU A 74 0.31 -0.93 -15.35
N LEU A 75 0.67 -2.15 -14.90
CA LEU A 75 -0.31 -3.20 -14.65
C LEU A 75 -1.29 -2.80 -13.53
N PHE A 76 -0.82 -2.08 -12.50
CA PHE A 76 -1.70 -1.56 -11.47
C PHE A 76 -2.71 -0.55 -12.03
N HIS A 77 -2.24 0.39 -12.86
CA HIS A 77 -3.12 1.37 -13.50
C HIS A 77 -4.12 0.71 -14.47
N LEU A 78 -3.70 -0.32 -15.20
CA LEU A 78 -4.60 -1.07 -16.07
C LEU A 78 -5.65 -1.85 -15.26
N LEU A 79 -5.28 -2.44 -14.12
CA LEU A 79 -6.26 -3.08 -13.21
C LEU A 79 -7.30 -2.10 -12.68
N GLN A 80 -6.88 -0.89 -12.29
CA GLN A 80 -7.79 0.18 -11.90
C GLN A 80 -8.66 0.62 -13.09
N GLY A 81 -8.05 0.81 -14.26
CA GLY A 81 -8.73 1.19 -15.49
C GLY A 81 -9.81 0.20 -15.92
N LEU A 82 -9.59 -1.11 -15.69
CA LEU A 82 -10.61 -2.13 -15.93
C LEU A 82 -11.85 -1.98 -15.04
N MET A 83 -11.72 -1.44 -13.82
CA MET A 83 -12.86 -1.26 -12.91
C MET A 83 -13.72 -0.04 -13.27
N ILE A 84 -13.15 0.98 -13.91
CA ILE A 84 -13.83 2.25 -14.20
C ILE A 84 -15.10 2.05 -15.05
N PRO A 85 -15.11 1.27 -16.16
CA PRO A 85 -16.32 1.05 -16.94
C PRO A 85 -17.44 0.30 -16.21
N PHE A 86 -17.12 -0.52 -15.21
CA PHE A 86 -18.13 -1.34 -14.50
C PHE A 86 -18.72 -0.65 -13.28
N PHE A 87 -17.90 0.10 -12.54
CA PHE A 87 -18.27 0.68 -11.24
C PHE A 87 -18.13 2.21 -11.18
N GLY A 88 -17.68 2.84 -12.26
CA GLY A 88 -17.41 4.27 -12.34
C GLY A 88 -16.09 4.68 -11.69
N TYR A 89 -15.76 5.97 -11.80
CA TYR A 89 -14.62 6.59 -11.12
C TYR A 89 -15.00 6.93 -9.67
N THR A 90 -14.95 5.93 -8.79
CA THR A 90 -15.29 6.08 -7.37
C THR A 90 -14.29 5.33 -6.51
N ILE A 91 -14.14 5.75 -5.25
CA ILE A 91 -13.27 5.07 -4.29
C ILE A 91 -13.64 3.60 -4.08
N PHE A 92 -14.93 3.26 -4.17
CA PHE A 92 -15.41 1.88 -4.10
C PHE A 92 -14.76 1.00 -5.17
N SER A 93 -14.74 1.46 -6.42
CA SER A 93 -14.19 0.74 -7.57
C SER A 93 -12.75 0.30 -7.33
N PHE A 94 -11.94 1.20 -6.76
CA PHE A 94 -10.51 0.96 -6.58
C PHE A 94 -10.20 0.15 -5.32
N ARG A 95 -10.91 0.38 -4.21
CA ARG A 95 -10.77 -0.41 -2.99
C ARG A 95 -11.27 -1.84 -3.14
N LEU A 96 -12.23 -2.09 -4.05
CA LEU A 96 -12.71 -3.44 -4.35
C LEU A 96 -11.57 -4.33 -4.89
N ILE A 97 -10.63 -3.78 -5.65
CA ILE A 97 -9.44 -4.50 -6.12
C ILE A 97 -8.65 -5.01 -4.92
N SER A 98 -8.36 -4.14 -3.95
CA SER A 98 -7.63 -4.49 -2.73
C SER A 98 -8.33 -5.59 -1.93
N LEU A 99 -9.65 -5.52 -1.81
CA LEU A 99 -10.44 -6.54 -1.11
C LEU A 99 -10.39 -7.89 -1.83
N LEU A 100 -10.49 -7.91 -3.17
CA LEU A 100 -10.41 -9.14 -3.97
C LEU A 100 -9.03 -9.82 -3.82
N PHE A 101 -7.94 -9.04 -3.90
CA PHE A 101 -6.59 -9.57 -3.66
C PHE A 101 -6.37 -10.01 -2.21
N SER A 102 -7.01 -9.36 -1.24
CA SER A 102 -7.02 -9.81 0.15
C SER A 102 -7.70 -11.17 0.34
N VAL A 103 -8.88 -11.38 -0.27
CA VAL A 103 -9.54 -12.70 -0.23
C VAL A 103 -8.66 -13.79 -0.86
N GLY A 104 -8.04 -13.49 -2.01
CA GLY A 104 -7.07 -14.38 -2.64
C GLY A 104 -5.88 -14.68 -1.72
N THR A 105 -5.37 -13.66 -1.03
CA THR A 105 -4.26 -13.78 -0.08
C THR A 105 -4.62 -14.69 1.08
N LEU A 106 -5.78 -14.48 1.72
CA LEU A 106 -6.27 -15.32 2.82
C LEU A 106 -6.44 -16.78 2.39
N TYR A 107 -6.94 -17.02 1.17
CA TYR A 107 -7.03 -18.38 0.63
C TYR A 107 -5.67 -19.06 0.52
N PHE A 108 -4.71 -18.44 -0.17
CA PHE A 108 -3.39 -19.05 -0.34
C PHE A 108 -2.60 -19.09 0.96
N PHE A 109 -2.82 -18.14 1.88
CA PHE A 109 -2.27 -18.17 3.23
C PHE A 109 -2.81 -19.35 4.03
N TYR A 110 -4.11 -19.63 3.97
CA TYR A 110 -4.70 -20.84 4.57
C TYR A 110 -4.06 -22.11 3.99
N ARG A 111 -3.88 -22.18 2.67
CA ARG A 111 -3.25 -23.33 2.01
C ARG A 111 -1.78 -23.50 2.46
N LEU A 112 -1.03 -22.41 2.55
CA LEU A 112 0.33 -22.36 3.06
C LEU A 112 0.41 -22.81 4.53
N ALA A 113 -0.48 -22.30 5.37
CA ALA A 113 -0.61 -22.68 6.77
C ALA A 113 -0.99 -24.16 6.92
N LEU A 114 -1.86 -24.69 6.07
CA LEU A 114 -2.24 -26.11 6.08
C LEU A 114 -1.05 -27.03 5.79
N ILE A 115 -0.22 -26.68 4.80
CA ILE A 115 0.97 -27.47 4.47
C ILE A 115 1.99 -27.46 5.62
N THR A 116 2.10 -26.34 6.33
CA THR A 116 3.08 -26.12 7.40
C THR A 116 2.62 -26.74 8.73
N LEU A 117 1.39 -26.46 9.12
CA LEU A 117 0.79 -26.80 10.42
C LEU A 117 0.14 -28.19 10.42
N LYS A 118 -0.19 -28.74 9.24
CA LYS A 118 -0.77 -30.08 9.01
C LYS A 118 -2.18 -30.32 9.58
N THR A 119 -2.82 -29.30 10.14
CA THR A 119 -4.17 -29.40 10.71
C THR A 119 -5.08 -28.31 10.12
N PRO A 120 -6.20 -28.66 9.45
CA PRO A 120 -7.14 -27.69 8.88
C PRO A 120 -7.64 -26.68 9.90
N LYS A 121 -7.94 -27.13 11.13
CA LYS A 121 -8.38 -26.27 12.22
C LYS A 121 -7.33 -25.21 12.59
N THR A 122 -6.08 -25.60 12.77
CA THR A 122 -5.01 -24.65 13.16
C THR A 122 -4.70 -23.70 12.00
N ALA A 123 -4.67 -24.19 10.76
CA ALA A 123 -4.51 -23.35 9.58
C ALA A 123 -5.63 -22.31 9.44
N LEU A 124 -6.88 -22.71 9.68
CA LEU A 124 -8.02 -21.79 9.67
C LEU A 124 -7.89 -20.74 10.78
N LEU A 125 -7.60 -21.15 12.02
CA LEU A 125 -7.39 -20.21 13.13
C LEU A 125 -6.25 -19.22 12.84
N THR A 126 -5.13 -19.67 12.28
CA THR A 126 -4.03 -18.77 11.88
C THR A 126 -4.46 -17.80 10.78
N THR A 127 -5.30 -18.25 9.85
CA THR A 127 -5.85 -17.39 8.78
C THR A 127 -6.79 -16.34 9.35
N VAL A 128 -7.68 -16.74 10.26
CA VAL A 128 -8.57 -15.83 10.99
C VAL A 128 -7.75 -14.79 11.78
N LEU A 129 -6.70 -15.23 12.47
CA LEU A 129 -5.79 -14.34 13.20
C LEU A 129 -5.20 -13.25 12.30
N MET A 130 -4.65 -13.63 11.13
CA MET A 130 -4.11 -12.66 10.18
C MET A 130 -5.19 -11.74 9.59
N SER A 131 -6.37 -12.28 9.29
CA SER A 131 -7.46 -11.51 8.68
C SER A 131 -8.03 -10.41 9.57
N LEU A 132 -7.92 -10.59 10.89
CA LEU A 132 -8.41 -9.64 11.89
C LEU A 132 -7.33 -8.67 12.34
N ASP A 133 -6.10 -8.81 11.85
CA ASP A 133 -5.04 -7.87 12.13
C ASP A 133 -5.31 -6.53 11.41
N LEU A 134 -5.18 -5.42 12.15
CA LEU A 134 -5.51 -4.09 11.64
C LEU A 134 -4.60 -3.63 10.50
N GLN A 135 -3.30 -3.97 10.50
CA GLN A 135 -2.40 -3.61 9.39
C GLN A 135 -2.80 -4.35 8.11
N TYR A 136 -3.13 -5.64 8.23
CA TYR A 136 -3.63 -6.43 7.11
C TYR A 136 -4.99 -5.90 6.63
N LEU A 137 -5.90 -5.59 7.56
CA LEU A 137 -7.22 -5.08 7.26
C LEU A 137 -7.14 -3.73 6.54
N TYR A 138 -6.32 -2.80 7.04
CA TYR A 138 -6.05 -1.51 6.41
C TYR A 138 -5.57 -1.71 4.96
N ALA A 139 -4.55 -2.55 4.75
CA ALA A 139 -4.05 -2.84 3.39
C ALA A 139 -5.13 -3.45 2.47
N SER A 140 -6.06 -4.24 3.01
CA SER A 140 -7.17 -4.81 2.23
C SER A 140 -8.26 -3.80 1.82
N HIS A 141 -8.30 -2.63 2.47
CA HIS A 141 -9.24 -1.55 2.17
C HIS A 141 -8.57 -0.39 1.46
N PHE A 142 -7.25 -0.35 1.43
CA PHE A 142 -6.51 0.78 0.87
C PHE A 142 -6.27 0.54 -0.62
N ALA A 143 -6.70 1.44 -1.50
CA ALA A 143 -6.59 1.31 -2.97
C ALA A 143 -5.14 1.50 -3.47
N ARG A 144 -4.22 0.70 -2.95
CA ARG A 144 -2.79 0.70 -3.26
C ARG A 144 -2.25 -0.68 -3.58
N GLN A 145 -0.99 -0.69 -4.01
CA GLN A 145 -0.30 -1.85 -4.55
C GLN A 145 0.08 -2.89 -3.50
N GLU A 146 0.25 -2.52 -2.23
CA GLU A 146 0.89 -3.37 -1.22
C GLU A 146 0.15 -4.69 -0.99
N ILE A 147 -1.19 -4.70 -0.96
CA ILE A 147 -1.95 -5.95 -0.78
C ILE A 147 -1.83 -6.89 -1.98
N ILE A 148 -1.66 -6.36 -3.19
CA ILE A 148 -1.39 -7.14 -4.41
C ILE A 148 0.00 -7.78 -4.32
N LEU A 149 0.97 -7.05 -3.77
CA LEU A 149 2.31 -7.60 -3.50
C LEU A 149 2.29 -8.69 -2.43
N VAL A 150 1.49 -8.53 -1.36
CA VAL A 150 1.28 -9.58 -0.35
C VAL A 150 0.67 -10.83 -1.00
N PHE A 151 -0.33 -10.68 -1.87
CA PHE A 151 -0.90 -11.78 -2.64
C PHE A 151 0.17 -12.49 -3.48
N ALA A 152 0.93 -11.74 -4.28
CA ALA A 152 1.97 -12.29 -5.14
C ALA A 152 3.04 -13.04 -4.33
N LEU A 153 3.43 -12.50 -3.18
CA LEU A 153 4.39 -13.09 -2.25
C LEU A 153 3.87 -14.42 -1.67
N VAL A 154 2.66 -14.43 -1.09
CA VAL A 154 2.06 -15.63 -0.49
C VAL A 154 1.79 -16.71 -1.54
N LEU A 155 1.27 -16.33 -2.71
CA LEU A 155 1.05 -17.24 -3.84
C LEU A 155 2.36 -17.85 -4.32
N SER A 156 3.41 -17.05 -4.49
CA SER A 156 4.73 -17.52 -4.93
C SER A 156 5.33 -18.53 -3.95
N VAL A 157 5.25 -18.26 -2.64
CA VAL A 157 5.71 -19.21 -1.62
C VAL A 157 4.88 -20.49 -1.65
N TYR A 158 3.55 -20.38 -1.73
CA TYR A 158 2.67 -21.54 -1.82
C TYR A 158 3.03 -22.43 -3.02
N LEU A 159 3.20 -21.85 -4.22
CA LEU A 159 3.60 -22.57 -5.43
C LEU A 159 4.99 -23.21 -5.30
N LEU A 160 5.91 -22.54 -4.62
CA LEU A 160 7.28 -23.02 -4.41
C LEU A 160 7.30 -24.26 -3.50
N ILE A 161 6.49 -24.29 -2.45
CA ILE A 161 6.56 -25.35 -1.43
C ILE A 161 5.53 -26.47 -1.61
N ASN A 162 4.52 -26.31 -2.48
CA ASN A 162 3.40 -27.25 -2.58
C ASN A 162 3.24 -27.98 -3.92
N PRO A 163 3.39 -29.32 -3.93
CA PRO A 163 4.29 -30.15 -3.13
C PRO A 163 5.75 -29.97 -3.56
N ILE A 164 6.64 -29.73 -2.59
CA ILE A 164 8.08 -29.55 -2.83
C ILE A 164 8.76 -30.78 -3.45
N ASP A 165 8.34 -31.99 -3.10
CA ASP A 165 8.98 -33.22 -3.59
C ASP A 165 8.61 -33.55 -5.05
N ALA A 166 7.57 -32.89 -5.60
CA ALA A 166 7.19 -32.96 -7.01
C ALA A 166 7.27 -31.58 -7.67
N HIS A 167 8.29 -30.80 -7.29
CA HIS A 167 8.52 -29.48 -7.87
C HIS A 167 8.98 -29.60 -9.33
N THR A 168 8.45 -28.74 -10.19
CA THR A 168 8.68 -28.82 -11.64
C THR A 168 8.99 -27.44 -12.23
N TYR A 169 9.65 -27.41 -13.39
CA TYR A 169 9.94 -26.15 -14.09
C TYR A 169 8.68 -25.36 -14.47
N LYS A 170 7.53 -26.02 -14.68
CA LYS A 170 6.26 -25.33 -14.90
C LYS A 170 5.87 -24.43 -13.72
N ARG A 171 6.20 -24.85 -12.48
CA ARG A 171 5.98 -24.02 -11.30
C ARG A 171 6.98 -22.89 -11.21
N ASP A 172 8.24 -23.12 -11.57
CA ASP A 172 9.24 -22.04 -11.64
C ASP A 172 8.83 -20.97 -12.65
N LEU A 173 8.29 -21.37 -13.81
CA LEU A 173 7.70 -20.46 -14.78
C LEU A 173 6.53 -19.67 -14.17
N ALA A 174 5.62 -20.34 -13.46
CA ALA A 174 4.49 -19.68 -12.81
C ALA A 174 4.94 -18.70 -11.71
N ILE A 175 5.88 -19.09 -10.85
CA ILE A 175 6.44 -18.23 -9.79
C ILE A 175 7.17 -17.05 -10.40
N GLY A 176 8.03 -17.28 -11.39
CA GLY A 176 8.73 -16.23 -12.12
C GLY A 176 7.77 -15.28 -12.83
N THR A 177 6.64 -15.78 -13.34
CA THR A 177 5.60 -14.95 -13.95
C THR A 177 4.87 -14.09 -12.92
N VAL A 178 4.49 -14.65 -11.76
CA VAL A 178 3.84 -13.89 -10.67
C VAL A 178 4.77 -12.78 -10.15
N VAL A 179 6.03 -13.12 -9.86
CA VAL A 179 7.04 -12.13 -9.41
C VAL A 179 7.37 -11.12 -10.53
N GLY A 180 7.51 -11.58 -11.77
CA GLY A 180 7.79 -10.72 -12.93
C GLY A 180 6.67 -9.73 -13.23
N LEU A 181 5.41 -10.18 -13.24
CA LEU A 181 4.23 -9.29 -13.41
C LEU A 181 4.12 -8.27 -12.26
N SER A 182 4.57 -8.62 -11.06
CA SER A 182 4.59 -7.69 -9.92
C SER A 182 5.50 -6.48 -10.16
N ILE A 183 6.47 -6.56 -11.10
CA ILE A 183 7.27 -5.41 -11.53
C ILE A 183 6.38 -4.33 -12.14
N GLY A 184 5.32 -4.70 -12.86
CA GLY A 184 4.34 -3.76 -13.40
C GLY A 184 3.31 -3.29 -12.37
N ILE A 185 3.31 -3.84 -11.16
CA ILE A 185 2.45 -3.39 -10.06
C ILE A 185 3.17 -2.32 -9.26
N HIS A 186 4.38 -2.62 -8.77
CA HIS A 186 5.14 -1.70 -7.91
C HIS A 186 6.64 -2.09 -7.86
N PRO A 187 7.56 -1.12 -7.68
CA PRO A 187 9.00 -1.40 -7.55
C PRO A 187 9.36 -2.29 -6.34
N ASN A 188 8.54 -2.29 -5.28
CA ASN A 188 8.71 -3.18 -4.13
C ASN A 188 8.57 -4.68 -4.47
N SER A 189 8.20 -5.04 -5.70
CA SER A 189 8.31 -6.42 -6.19
C SER A 189 9.73 -6.98 -6.10
N PHE A 190 10.76 -6.12 -6.07
CA PHE A 190 12.13 -6.52 -5.76
C PHE A 190 12.26 -7.23 -4.40
N ILE A 191 11.52 -6.77 -3.38
CA ILE A 191 11.49 -7.39 -2.04
C ILE A 191 11.01 -8.86 -2.15
N ILE A 192 9.97 -9.08 -2.96
CA ILE A 192 9.43 -10.42 -3.25
C ILE A 192 10.50 -11.27 -3.94
N ALA A 193 11.15 -10.72 -4.98
CA ALA A 193 12.18 -11.43 -5.73
C ALA A 193 13.35 -11.87 -4.84
N VAL A 194 13.83 -11.01 -3.93
CA VAL A 194 14.89 -11.35 -2.96
C VAL A 194 14.44 -12.46 -2.01
N ALA A 195 13.24 -12.34 -1.42
CA ALA A 195 12.75 -13.32 -0.45
C ALA A 195 12.51 -14.71 -1.08
N ILE A 196 11.93 -14.74 -2.28
CA ILE A 196 11.73 -15.97 -3.05
C ILE A 196 13.07 -16.54 -3.51
N GLY A 197 13.97 -15.71 -4.05
CA GLY A 197 15.30 -16.13 -4.50
C GLY A 197 16.13 -16.77 -3.39
N LEU A 198 16.14 -16.18 -2.20
CA LEU A 198 16.81 -16.76 -1.02
C LEU A 198 16.20 -18.11 -0.61
N THR A 199 14.88 -18.24 -0.72
CA THR A 199 14.19 -19.51 -0.44
C THR A 199 14.56 -20.58 -1.48
N TYR A 200 14.67 -20.23 -2.75
CA TYR A 200 15.22 -21.12 -3.79
C TYR A 200 16.65 -21.56 -3.45
N CYS A 201 17.53 -20.63 -3.08
CA CYS A 201 18.91 -20.94 -2.70
C CYS A 201 18.95 -21.94 -1.53
N TYR A 202 18.12 -21.73 -0.51
CA TYR A 202 18.01 -22.65 0.62
C TYR A 202 17.50 -24.04 0.21
N LEU A 203 16.45 -24.11 -0.60
CA LEU A 203 15.90 -25.39 -1.06
C LEU A 203 16.88 -26.13 -1.97
N GLY A 204 17.65 -25.40 -2.79
CA GLY A 204 18.76 -25.93 -3.58
C GLY A 204 19.88 -26.51 -2.71
N TYR A 205 20.29 -25.78 -1.67
CA TYR A 205 21.24 -26.27 -0.67
C TYR A 205 20.74 -27.53 0.04
N LYS A 206 19.44 -27.60 0.35
CA LYS A 206 18.79 -28.79 0.91
C LYS A 206 18.54 -29.91 -0.10
N LYS A 207 18.98 -29.74 -1.36
CA LYS A 207 18.76 -30.68 -2.47
C LYS A 207 17.29 -31.04 -2.68
N LYS A 208 16.38 -30.12 -2.34
CA LYS A 208 14.93 -30.25 -2.56
C LYS A 208 14.51 -29.78 -3.94
N ILE A 209 15.31 -28.92 -4.55
CA ILE A 209 15.18 -28.47 -5.93
C ILE A 209 16.57 -28.41 -6.58
N HIS A 210 16.64 -28.39 -7.91
CA HIS A 210 17.90 -28.27 -8.64
C HIS A 210 18.25 -26.80 -8.91
N LEU A 211 19.54 -26.52 -9.13
CA LEU A 211 20.01 -25.18 -9.53
C LEU A 211 19.31 -24.67 -10.80
N LYS A 212 18.97 -25.57 -11.73
CA LYS A 212 18.20 -25.23 -12.94
C LYS A 212 16.83 -24.60 -12.61
N ASN A 213 16.18 -24.99 -11.51
CA ASN A 213 14.90 -24.39 -11.10
C ASN A 213 15.08 -22.90 -10.75
N LEU A 214 16.15 -22.56 -10.02
CA LEU A 214 16.50 -21.17 -9.72
C LEU A 214 16.83 -20.39 -11.00
N LEU A 215 17.58 -20.99 -11.93
CA LEU A 215 17.89 -20.34 -13.21
C LEU A 215 16.65 -20.08 -14.06
N VAL A 216 15.68 -21.01 -14.10
CA VAL A 216 14.40 -20.79 -14.78
C VAL A 216 13.63 -19.62 -14.14
N PHE A 217 13.52 -19.60 -12.81
CA PHE A 217 12.91 -18.48 -12.09
C PHE A 217 13.56 -17.14 -12.42
N ILE A 218 14.89 -17.04 -12.31
CA ILE A 218 15.65 -15.82 -12.62
C ILE A 218 15.43 -15.41 -14.08
N SER A 219 15.47 -16.35 -15.02
CA SER A 219 15.31 -16.06 -16.45
C SER A 219 13.94 -15.45 -16.76
N VAL A 220 12.87 -15.98 -16.14
CA VAL A 220 11.51 -15.43 -16.34
C VAL A 220 11.38 -14.05 -15.71
N VAL A 221 11.86 -13.86 -14.48
CA VAL A 221 11.82 -12.54 -13.83
C VAL A 221 12.61 -11.51 -14.63
N LEU A 222 13.80 -11.90 -15.15
CA LEU A 222 14.61 -11.05 -16.01
C LEU A 222 13.91 -10.70 -17.32
N LEU A 223 13.19 -11.64 -17.94
CA LEU A 223 12.40 -11.37 -19.14
C LEU A 223 11.34 -10.30 -18.88
N PHE A 224 10.59 -10.39 -17.78
CA PHE A 224 9.62 -9.36 -17.40
C PHE A 224 10.29 -8.03 -17.05
N CYS A 225 11.43 -8.05 -16.36
CA CYS A 225 12.22 -6.86 -16.07
C CYS A 225 12.63 -6.13 -17.37
N LEU A 226 13.19 -6.86 -18.33
CA LEU A 226 13.56 -6.33 -19.64
C LEU A 226 12.34 -5.81 -20.41
N PHE A 227 11.20 -6.51 -20.33
CA PHE A 227 9.95 -6.05 -20.94
C PHE A 227 9.48 -4.70 -20.36
N PHE A 228 9.39 -4.56 -19.03
CA PHE A 228 8.95 -3.31 -18.41
C PHE A 228 9.98 -2.17 -18.57
N ILE A 229 11.28 -2.47 -18.59
CA ILE A 229 12.31 -1.48 -18.92
C ILE A 229 12.18 -1.04 -20.39
N GLY A 230 12.02 -1.99 -21.32
CA GLY A 230 11.82 -1.69 -22.73
C GLY A 230 10.57 -0.85 -22.99
N LEU A 231 9.47 -1.16 -22.31
CA LEU A 231 8.24 -0.36 -22.37
C LEU A 231 8.44 1.03 -21.77
N SER A 232 9.19 1.15 -20.67
CA SER A 232 9.51 2.46 -20.09
C SER A 232 10.39 3.29 -21.02
N LEU A 233 11.36 2.68 -21.72
CA LEU A 233 12.18 3.35 -22.74
C LEU A 233 11.36 3.78 -23.97
N TYR A 234 10.31 3.03 -24.31
CA TYR A 234 9.36 3.44 -25.34
C TYR A 234 8.55 4.68 -24.92
N MET A 235 8.16 4.76 -23.64
CA MET A 235 7.41 5.88 -23.08
C MET A 235 8.29 7.12 -22.86
N ASP A 236 9.55 6.90 -22.45
CA ASP A 236 10.56 7.92 -22.18
C ASP A 236 11.95 7.40 -22.62
N PRO A 237 12.53 7.88 -23.74
CA PRO A 237 13.85 7.45 -24.20
C PRO A 237 14.99 7.70 -23.18
N SER A 238 14.79 8.65 -22.26
CA SER A 238 15.73 9.00 -21.18
C SER A 238 15.38 8.34 -19.85
N TYR A 239 14.48 7.33 -19.85
CA TYR A 239 13.94 6.68 -18.66
C TYR A 239 14.99 6.29 -17.62
N LEU A 240 16.11 5.69 -18.03
CA LEU A 240 17.15 5.26 -17.07
C LEU A 240 17.74 6.44 -16.30
N THR A 241 17.94 7.57 -16.96
CA THR A 241 18.45 8.80 -16.36
C THR A 241 17.41 9.41 -15.43
N HIS A 242 16.19 9.61 -15.92
CA HIS A 242 15.11 10.22 -15.14
C HIS A 242 14.71 9.37 -13.93
N TYR A 243 14.62 8.05 -14.09
CA TYR A 243 14.29 7.12 -13.01
C TYR A 243 15.43 7.04 -11.97
N SER A 244 16.69 7.09 -12.41
CA SER A 244 17.85 7.16 -11.51
C SER A 244 17.85 8.46 -10.69
N GLN A 245 17.61 9.61 -11.33
CA GLN A 245 17.51 10.91 -10.66
C GLN A 245 16.37 10.91 -9.62
N HIS A 246 15.20 10.39 -9.98
CA HIS A 246 14.10 10.21 -9.04
C HIS A 246 14.51 9.33 -7.86
N GLY A 247 15.19 8.20 -8.11
CA GLY A 247 15.69 7.32 -7.05
C GLY A 247 16.69 7.98 -6.10
N LYS A 248 17.53 8.89 -6.58
CA LYS A 248 18.46 9.68 -5.74
C LYS A 248 17.71 10.53 -4.71
N ASN A 249 16.60 11.16 -5.11
CA ASN A 249 15.77 11.97 -4.22
C ASN A 249 15.12 11.16 -3.08
N PHE A 250 15.04 9.83 -3.21
CA PHE A 250 14.50 8.91 -2.19
C PHE A 250 15.59 8.10 -1.46
N GLY A 251 16.86 8.48 -1.56
CA GLY A 251 17.95 7.80 -0.86
C GLY A 251 18.27 6.39 -1.39
N VAL A 252 17.79 6.03 -2.59
CA VAL A 252 18.05 4.69 -3.17
C VAL A 252 19.55 4.46 -3.42
N TYR A 253 20.29 5.55 -3.67
CA TYR A 253 21.74 5.53 -3.90
C TYR A 253 22.55 5.83 -2.64
N ASP A 254 21.91 5.96 -1.48
CA ASP A 254 22.60 6.20 -0.23
C ASP A 254 23.51 5.02 0.12
N ASN A 255 24.57 5.33 0.87
CA ASN A 255 25.52 4.32 1.33
C ASN A 255 24.83 3.33 2.29
N ILE A 256 25.47 2.17 2.51
CA ILE A 256 24.89 1.11 3.35
C ILE A 256 24.74 1.53 4.82
N GLU A 257 25.58 2.45 5.30
CA GLU A 257 25.54 2.95 6.68
C GLU A 257 24.26 3.75 6.92
N ASN A 258 23.95 4.72 6.06
CA ASN A 258 22.72 5.51 6.09
C ASN A 258 21.50 4.61 5.97
N LYS A 259 21.50 3.67 5.00
CA LYS A 259 20.39 2.72 4.85
C LYS A 259 20.18 1.86 6.10
N CYS A 260 21.25 1.44 6.78
CA CYS A 260 21.14 0.71 8.04
C CYS A 260 20.57 1.58 9.17
N ALA A 261 20.99 2.83 9.27
CA ALA A 261 20.45 3.77 10.26
C ALA A 261 18.95 4.04 10.01
N ASP A 262 18.58 4.35 8.78
CA ASP A 262 17.20 4.60 8.37
C ASP A 262 16.32 3.36 8.51
N PHE A 263 16.87 2.16 8.33
CA PHE A 263 16.17 0.91 8.59
C PHE A 263 15.83 0.73 10.08
N ILE A 264 16.70 1.18 10.99
CA ILE A 264 16.41 1.19 12.43
C ILE A 264 15.30 2.22 12.71
N PHE A 265 15.43 3.44 12.17
CA PHE A 265 14.42 4.48 12.32
C PHE A 265 13.06 4.08 11.75
N PHE A 266 13.03 3.32 10.65
CA PHE A 266 11.81 2.77 10.07
C PHE A 266 11.04 1.91 11.08
N TYR A 267 11.71 0.95 11.73
CA TYR A 267 11.06 0.12 12.75
C TYR A 267 10.67 0.91 14.00
N GLN A 268 11.48 1.89 14.40
CA GLN A 268 11.15 2.77 15.51
C GLN A 268 9.88 3.59 15.22
N ARG A 269 9.77 4.19 14.02
CA ARG A 269 8.59 4.94 13.59
C ARG A 269 7.35 4.06 13.55
N ILE A 270 7.45 2.84 12.99
CA ILE A 270 6.33 1.89 12.99
C ILE A 270 5.93 1.50 14.41
N PHE A 271 6.90 1.26 15.30
CA PHE A 271 6.62 0.93 16.69
C PHE A 271 5.94 2.08 17.44
N ASN A 272 6.34 3.32 17.18
CA ASN A 272 5.75 4.50 17.83
C ASN A 272 4.43 4.95 17.18
N GLY A 273 4.12 4.48 15.97
CA GLY A 273 2.99 5.00 15.17
C GLY A 273 3.28 6.36 14.54
N ASP A 274 4.56 6.70 14.33
CA ASP A 274 4.99 8.00 13.84
C ASP A 274 4.97 8.03 12.30
N SER A 275 3.89 8.53 11.71
CA SER A 275 3.83 8.83 10.27
C SER A 275 2.99 10.09 10.03
N ILE A 276 3.55 11.02 9.25
CA ILE A 276 2.85 12.26 8.86
C ILE A 276 1.87 11.99 7.72
N GLU A 277 2.30 11.22 6.73
CA GLU A 277 1.52 10.97 5.50
C GLU A 277 0.45 9.90 5.73
N TYR A 278 0.80 8.79 6.38
CA TYR A 278 -0.06 7.61 6.43
C TYR A 278 -0.64 7.40 7.82
N TYR A 279 -1.90 6.95 7.88
CA TYR A 279 -2.43 6.39 9.12
C TYR A 279 -1.63 5.14 9.51
N MET A 280 -1.00 5.18 10.68
CA MET A 280 -0.30 4.05 11.27
C MET A 280 -1.13 3.47 12.41
N PRO A 281 -1.74 2.28 12.22
CA PRO A 281 -2.39 1.62 13.34
C PRO A 281 -1.37 1.29 14.43
N ASN A 282 -1.80 1.32 15.69
CA ASN A 282 -1.00 0.84 16.80
C ASN A 282 -0.83 -0.68 16.69
N ILE A 283 0.34 -1.07 16.15
CA ILE A 283 0.75 -2.46 15.99
C ILE A 283 1.86 -2.87 16.95
N GLN A 284 2.05 -2.14 18.06
CA GLN A 284 3.08 -2.44 19.06
C GLN A 284 2.96 -3.86 19.60
N PHE A 285 1.74 -4.30 19.90
CA PHE A 285 1.49 -5.67 20.35
C PHE A 285 1.99 -6.71 19.34
N GLN A 286 1.68 -6.51 18.05
CA GLN A 286 2.11 -7.39 16.97
C GLN A 286 3.63 -7.38 16.85
N LEU A 287 4.28 -6.22 16.88
CA LEU A 287 5.74 -6.11 16.79
C LEU A 287 6.44 -6.81 17.96
N ILE A 288 5.91 -6.69 19.18
CA ILE A 288 6.43 -7.42 20.35
C ILE A 288 6.25 -8.93 20.17
N LEU A 289 5.04 -9.38 19.82
CA LEU A 289 4.74 -10.79 19.57
C LEU A 289 5.63 -11.39 18.48
N PHE A 290 5.82 -10.64 17.39
CA PHE A 290 6.64 -11.00 16.25
C PHE A 290 8.11 -11.08 16.63
N SER A 291 8.62 -10.09 17.38
CA SER A 291 10.00 -10.10 17.87
C SER A 291 10.27 -11.28 18.79
N LEU A 292 9.38 -11.56 19.75
CA LEU A 292 9.48 -12.73 20.63
C LEU A 292 9.42 -14.04 19.84
N SER A 293 8.50 -14.15 18.88
CA SER A 293 8.39 -15.31 18.00
C SER A 293 9.66 -15.51 17.17
N LEU A 294 10.25 -14.44 16.64
CA LEU A 294 11.49 -14.48 15.86
C LEU A 294 12.67 -14.96 16.71
N ILE A 295 12.85 -14.38 17.90
CA ILE A 295 13.92 -14.75 18.84
C ILE A 295 13.78 -16.22 19.23
N LEU A 296 12.58 -16.66 19.63
CA LEU A 296 12.33 -18.06 19.99
C LEU A 296 12.61 -19.01 18.81
N ALA A 297 12.16 -18.66 17.60
CA ALA A 297 12.40 -19.46 16.42
C ALA A 297 13.90 -19.58 16.10
N ILE A 298 14.67 -18.50 16.23
CA ILE A 298 16.14 -18.53 16.05
C ILE A 298 16.78 -19.43 17.12
N ILE A 299 16.39 -19.31 18.38
CA ILE A 299 16.92 -20.17 19.46
C ILE A 299 16.63 -21.65 19.18
N TYR A 300 15.41 -22.00 18.77
CA TYR A 300 15.05 -23.37 18.40
C TYR A 300 15.80 -23.87 17.17
N PHE A 301 16.01 -22.99 16.19
CA PHE A 301 16.77 -23.29 14.98
C PHE A 301 18.24 -23.60 15.31
N LEU A 302 18.89 -22.76 16.11
CA LEU A 302 20.30 -22.90 16.51
C LEU A 302 20.54 -24.09 17.44
N LYS A 303 19.63 -24.37 18.38
CA LYS A 303 19.79 -25.51 19.30
C LYS A 303 19.65 -26.87 18.62
N GLY A 304 19.00 -26.96 17.45
CA GLY A 304 18.93 -28.17 16.63
C GLY A 304 18.25 -29.40 17.28
N LYS A 305 17.69 -29.28 18.50
CA LYS A 305 17.14 -30.41 19.26
C LYS A 305 15.90 -31.04 18.62
N ASN A 306 15.09 -30.24 17.91
CA ASN A 306 13.86 -30.71 17.27
C ASN A 306 13.94 -30.57 15.74
N ARG A 307 14.48 -31.61 15.07
CA ARG A 307 14.69 -31.62 13.61
C ARG A 307 13.42 -31.33 12.80
N LEU A 308 12.25 -31.76 13.28
CA LEU A 308 10.98 -31.51 12.59
C LEU A 308 10.59 -30.03 12.67
N LEU A 309 10.72 -29.41 13.85
CA LEU A 309 10.45 -27.98 14.04
C LEU A 309 11.40 -27.13 13.21
N THR A 310 12.71 -27.40 13.29
CA THR A 310 13.75 -26.67 12.56
C THR A 310 13.49 -26.69 11.05
N ARG A 311 13.01 -27.82 10.50
CA ARG A 311 12.64 -27.92 9.07
C ARG A 311 11.45 -27.04 8.69
N LYS A 312 10.49 -26.84 9.59
CA LYS A 312 9.34 -25.94 9.36
C LYS A 312 9.72 -24.47 9.53
N LEU A 313 10.53 -24.15 10.52
CA LEU A 313 10.95 -22.77 10.82
C LEU A 313 11.87 -22.18 9.74
N ALA A 314 12.80 -22.98 9.20
CA ALA A 314 13.82 -22.49 8.29
C ALA A 314 13.29 -21.70 7.08
N PRO A 315 12.35 -22.22 6.26
CA PRO A 315 11.83 -21.44 5.13
C PRO A 315 11.12 -20.16 5.57
N ILE A 316 10.42 -20.17 6.71
CA ILE A 316 9.74 -18.99 7.25
C ILE A 316 10.76 -17.92 7.67
N LEU A 317 11.82 -18.32 8.39
CA LEU A 317 12.91 -17.43 8.79
C LEU A 317 13.64 -16.82 7.59
N ILE A 318 13.83 -17.60 6.52
CA ILE A 318 14.45 -17.12 5.27
C ILE A 318 13.55 -16.11 4.57
N MET A 319 12.22 -16.32 4.55
CA MET A 319 11.29 -15.33 4.01
C MET A 319 11.34 -14.02 4.79
N VAL A 320 11.30 -14.08 6.13
CA VAL A 320 11.41 -12.90 7.00
C VAL A 320 12.74 -12.17 6.77
N LEU A 321 13.85 -12.91 6.71
CA LEU A 321 15.16 -12.35 6.41
C LEU A 321 15.18 -11.68 5.02
N GLY A 322 14.68 -12.36 4.00
CA GLY A 322 14.70 -11.87 2.63
C GLY A 322 13.85 -10.63 2.41
N ILE A 323 12.70 -10.52 3.09
CA ILE A 323 11.88 -9.30 3.05
C ILE A 323 12.66 -8.13 3.66
N ASN A 324 13.29 -8.34 4.82
CA ASN A 324 14.10 -7.30 5.47
C ASN A 324 15.34 -6.90 4.65
N LEU A 325 16.04 -7.86 4.05
CA LEU A 325 17.14 -7.58 3.15
C LEU A 325 16.68 -6.83 1.89
N GLY A 326 15.51 -7.16 1.35
CA GLY A 326 14.90 -6.43 0.24
C GLY A 326 14.58 -4.99 0.59
N LEU A 327 13.96 -4.74 1.75
CA LEU A 327 13.69 -3.40 2.27
C LEU A 327 14.98 -2.59 2.42
N LEU A 328 15.97 -3.16 3.08
CA LEU A 328 17.28 -2.53 3.31
C LEU A 328 17.99 -2.22 1.99
N ALA A 329 17.96 -3.14 1.01
CA ALA A 329 18.60 -2.96 -0.28
C ALA A 329 18.01 -1.80 -1.09
N ILE A 330 16.67 -1.67 -1.09
CA ILE A 330 15.99 -0.54 -1.75
C ILE A 330 16.35 0.77 -1.05
N GLY A 331 16.36 0.79 0.29
CA GLY A 331 16.67 1.98 1.09
C GLY A 331 15.52 3.00 1.20
N ARG A 332 14.41 2.77 0.48
CA ARG A 332 13.19 3.58 0.59
C ARG A 332 12.21 2.94 1.57
N PHE A 333 12.18 3.44 2.78
CA PHE A 333 11.41 2.86 3.89
C PHE A 333 9.98 3.40 3.96
N ASN A 334 9.10 2.90 3.10
CA ASN A 334 7.67 3.20 3.20
C ASN A 334 7.00 2.33 4.27
N VAL A 335 6.39 2.97 5.25
CA VAL A 335 5.64 2.36 6.36
C VAL A 335 4.56 1.37 5.92
N THR A 336 3.92 1.58 4.76
CA THR A 336 2.93 0.64 4.21
C THR A 336 3.52 -0.74 3.87
N SER A 337 4.82 -0.80 3.59
CA SER A 337 5.52 -2.03 3.16
C SER A 337 5.65 -3.07 4.27
N ILE A 338 5.46 -2.69 5.53
CA ILE A 338 5.58 -3.60 6.68
C ILE A 338 4.62 -4.79 6.59
N VAL A 339 3.47 -4.63 5.92
CA VAL A 339 2.46 -5.67 5.73
C VAL A 339 3.01 -6.92 5.04
N LEU A 340 4.09 -6.81 4.26
CA LEU A 340 4.75 -7.95 3.61
C LEU A 340 5.30 -8.98 4.61
N LEU A 341 5.64 -8.56 5.84
CA LEU A 341 6.12 -9.46 6.89
C LEU A 341 5.00 -10.25 7.57
N PHE A 342 3.79 -9.69 7.63
CA PHE A 342 2.70 -10.19 8.49
C PHE A 342 2.33 -11.65 8.23
N PRO A 343 2.17 -12.12 6.97
CA PRO A 343 1.87 -13.53 6.72
C PRO A 343 2.90 -14.48 7.34
N PHE A 344 4.19 -14.17 7.17
CA PHE A 344 5.26 -15.04 7.65
C PHE A 344 5.46 -14.95 9.15
N MET A 345 5.26 -13.78 9.75
CA MET A 345 5.32 -13.64 11.21
C MET A 345 4.17 -14.37 11.90
N TYR A 346 2.93 -14.27 11.41
CA TYR A 346 1.81 -15.07 11.94
C TYR A 346 1.99 -16.57 11.73
N LEU A 347 2.50 -16.98 10.56
CA LEU A 347 2.83 -18.38 10.31
C LEU A 347 3.94 -18.88 11.23
N LEU A 348 4.94 -18.04 11.53
CA LEU A 348 6.02 -18.33 12.47
C LEU A 348 5.47 -18.54 13.89
N THR A 349 4.68 -17.60 14.38
CA THR A 349 4.03 -17.68 15.70
C THR A 349 3.18 -18.95 15.79
N ALA A 350 2.31 -19.21 14.82
CA ALA A 350 1.49 -20.41 14.81
C ALA A 350 2.31 -21.70 14.78
N THR A 351 3.41 -21.72 14.02
CA THR A 351 4.33 -22.87 13.94
C THR A 351 4.96 -23.16 15.30
N LEU A 352 5.42 -22.13 16.03
CA LEU A 352 5.96 -22.29 17.38
C LEU A 352 4.90 -22.81 18.36
N LEU A 353 3.68 -22.26 18.29
CA LEU A 353 2.57 -22.69 19.15
C LEU A 353 2.20 -24.16 18.93
N THR A 354 2.49 -24.76 17.77
CA THR A 354 2.15 -26.18 17.54
C THR A 354 2.83 -27.17 18.48
N TYR A 355 3.85 -26.73 19.21
CA TYR A 355 4.60 -27.52 20.20
C TYR A 355 4.09 -27.35 21.64
N LEU A 356 3.01 -26.59 21.82
CA LEU A 356 2.34 -26.43 23.11
C LEU A 356 1.03 -27.24 23.12
N ASP A 357 0.72 -27.91 24.23
CA ASP A 357 -0.46 -28.78 24.34
C ASP A 357 -1.78 -28.03 24.09
N LYS A 358 -1.82 -26.72 24.42
CA LYS A 358 -2.99 -25.85 24.27
C LYS A 358 -2.95 -24.94 23.03
N LYS A 359 -2.22 -25.32 21.98
CA LYS A 359 -1.99 -24.49 20.77
C LYS A 359 -3.24 -23.80 20.20
N ASN A 360 -4.36 -24.52 20.08
CA ASN A 360 -5.59 -23.96 19.52
C ASN A 360 -6.25 -22.96 20.49
N GLY A 361 -6.18 -23.22 21.81
CA GLY A 361 -6.66 -22.28 22.82
C GLY A 361 -5.83 -21.00 22.85
N LEU A 362 -4.50 -21.11 22.70
CA LEU A 362 -3.61 -19.96 22.57
C LEU A 362 -3.86 -19.17 21.28
N LEU A 363 -4.09 -19.85 20.15
CA LEU A 363 -4.49 -19.17 18.91
C LEU A 363 -5.83 -18.44 19.05
N ILE A 364 -6.82 -19.05 19.71
CA ILE A 364 -8.10 -18.38 19.99
C ILE A 364 -7.90 -17.16 20.88
N LEU A 365 -7.06 -17.26 21.91
CA LEU A 365 -6.72 -16.10 22.75
C LEU A 365 -6.05 -14.99 21.93
N LEU A 366 -5.09 -15.33 21.07
CA LEU A 366 -4.46 -14.34 20.17
C LEU A 366 -5.48 -13.71 19.22
N ILE A 367 -6.40 -14.50 18.66
CA ILE A 367 -7.50 -13.99 17.82
C ILE A 367 -8.33 -12.97 18.60
N LEU A 368 -8.71 -13.29 19.85
CA LEU A 368 -9.50 -12.37 20.68
C LEU A 368 -8.73 -11.09 20.98
N VAL A 369 -7.45 -11.18 21.35
CA VAL A 369 -6.61 -10.00 21.64
C VAL A 369 -6.45 -9.15 20.38
N THR A 370 -6.14 -9.76 19.23
CA THR A 370 -6.01 -9.04 17.95
C THR A 370 -7.34 -8.43 17.53
N ALA A 371 -8.47 -9.14 17.66
CA ALA A 371 -9.79 -8.61 17.35
C ALA A 371 -10.15 -7.41 18.24
N ILE A 372 -9.89 -7.49 19.55
CA ILE A 372 -10.11 -6.38 20.47
C ILE A 372 -9.22 -5.19 20.09
N ASN A 373 -7.93 -5.41 19.83
CA ASN A 373 -7.01 -4.35 19.40
C ASN A 373 -7.49 -3.66 18.12
N THR A 374 -7.93 -4.45 17.13
CA THR A 374 -8.48 -3.97 15.87
C THR A 374 -9.77 -3.17 16.08
N VAL A 375 -10.73 -3.69 16.84
CA VAL A 375 -12.02 -2.99 17.10
C VAL A 375 -11.82 -1.68 17.86
N ILE A 376 -10.89 -1.63 18.83
CA ILE A 376 -10.59 -0.39 19.57
C ILE A 376 -10.05 0.69 18.62
N GLN A 377 -9.32 0.30 17.59
CA GLN A 377 -8.63 1.22 16.69
C GLN A 377 -9.40 1.56 15.42
N ILE A 378 -10.30 0.68 14.96
CA ILE A 378 -11.30 1.02 13.92
C ILE A 378 -12.35 1.92 14.59
N GLN A 379 -11.99 3.18 14.78
CA GLN A 379 -12.94 4.22 15.13
C GLN A 379 -13.61 4.71 13.84
N PRO A 380 -14.94 4.83 13.78
CA PRO A 380 -15.58 5.47 12.64
C PRO A 380 -15.09 6.92 12.58
N TYR A 381 -14.59 7.31 11.41
CA TYR A 381 -14.20 8.69 11.17
C TYR A 381 -15.40 9.61 11.35
N LYS A 382 -15.16 10.81 11.90
CA LYS A 382 -16.23 11.75 12.24
C LYS A 382 -17.02 12.22 11.02
N SER A 383 -16.38 12.29 9.86
CA SER A 383 -17.00 12.67 8.60
C SER A 383 -16.93 11.55 7.56
N SER A 384 -18.01 11.42 6.78
CA SER A 384 -18.02 10.55 5.60
C SER A 384 -17.43 11.28 4.38
N TYR A 385 -16.70 10.56 3.53
CA TYR A 385 -16.13 11.15 2.32
C TYR A 385 -17.18 11.73 1.37
N HIS A 386 -18.34 11.05 1.29
CA HIS A 386 -19.46 11.52 0.48
C HIS A 386 -20.01 12.85 0.99
N ALA A 387 -20.16 13.03 2.31
CA ALA A 387 -20.59 14.30 2.89
C ALA A 387 -19.59 15.42 2.61
N TYR A 388 -18.29 15.14 2.71
CA TYR A 388 -17.23 16.09 2.37
C TYR A 388 -17.28 16.55 0.91
N CYS A 389 -17.35 15.63 -0.07
CA CYS A 389 -17.53 16.03 -1.48
C CYS A 389 -18.88 16.74 -1.71
N ALA A 390 -19.94 16.36 -0.99
CA ALA A 390 -21.24 17.01 -1.11
C ALA A 390 -21.17 18.50 -0.71
N GLN A 391 -20.42 18.85 0.35
CA GLN A 391 -20.21 20.24 0.74
C GLN A 391 -19.52 21.05 -0.36
N ILE A 392 -18.50 20.49 -1.02
CA ILE A 392 -17.79 21.13 -2.13
C ILE A 392 -18.72 21.32 -3.33
N SER A 393 -19.46 20.27 -3.70
CA SER A 393 -20.31 20.25 -4.91
C SER A 393 -21.52 21.21 -4.86
N GLN A 394 -21.86 21.75 -3.69
CA GLN A 394 -22.93 22.76 -3.56
C GLN A 394 -22.56 24.09 -4.22
N PHE A 395 -21.26 24.41 -4.29
CA PHE A 395 -20.76 25.71 -4.72
C PHE A 395 -19.82 25.65 -5.93
N VAL A 396 -19.24 24.48 -6.21
CA VAL A 396 -18.28 24.28 -7.29
C VAL A 396 -18.78 23.16 -8.21
N SER A 397 -18.87 23.44 -9.51
CA SER A 397 -19.24 22.40 -10.47
C SER A 397 -18.10 21.39 -10.63
N LYS A 398 -18.44 20.14 -10.92
CA LYS A 398 -17.47 19.08 -11.25
C LYS A 398 -16.59 19.42 -12.47
N ASP A 399 -17.05 20.35 -13.32
CA ASP A 399 -16.42 20.76 -14.58
C ASP A 399 -15.72 22.14 -14.46
N ASP A 400 -15.60 22.69 -13.25
CA ASP A 400 -14.84 23.90 -13.00
C ASP A 400 -13.37 23.60 -12.72
N HIS A 401 -12.49 24.53 -13.08
CA HIS A 401 -11.06 24.42 -12.81
C HIS A 401 -10.76 24.78 -11.35
N VAL A 402 -10.20 23.85 -10.58
CA VAL A 402 -10.04 23.98 -9.12
C VAL A 402 -8.62 23.70 -8.65
N LEU A 403 -8.09 24.56 -7.79
CA LEU A 403 -6.90 24.29 -6.98
C LEU A 403 -7.31 23.79 -5.58
N GLY A 404 -6.72 22.70 -5.11
CA GLY A 404 -6.99 22.16 -3.79
C GLY A 404 -5.99 21.10 -3.35
N ASN A 405 -6.31 20.39 -2.27
CA ASN A 405 -5.60 19.19 -1.89
C ASN A 405 -6.15 17.96 -2.64
N LEU A 406 -5.29 16.98 -2.92
CA LEU A 406 -5.65 15.83 -3.75
C LEU A 406 -6.80 14.97 -3.20
N ASN A 407 -7.16 15.11 -1.91
CA ASN A 407 -8.32 14.44 -1.34
C ASN A 407 -9.65 14.92 -1.95
N SER A 408 -9.70 16.11 -2.54
CA SER A 408 -10.90 16.63 -3.21
C SER A 408 -11.04 16.20 -4.68
N GLU A 409 -10.05 15.50 -5.25
CA GLU A 409 -10.00 15.21 -6.69
C GLU A 409 -11.19 14.38 -7.19
N TYR A 410 -11.70 13.43 -6.40
CA TYR A 410 -12.88 12.63 -6.79
C TYR A 410 -14.15 13.46 -6.94
N CYS A 411 -14.19 14.69 -6.43
CA CYS A 411 -15.33 15.58 -6.60
C CYS A 411 -15.38 16.21 -8.01
N PHE A 412 -14.33 16.04 -8.85
CA PHE A 412 -14.18 16.71 -10.15
C PHE A 412 -14.00 15.73 -11.34
N THR A 413 -14.32 16.22 -12.53
CA THR A 413 -14.08 15.49 -13.79
C THR A 413 -12.60 15.51 -14.17
N ASN A 414 -12.22 14.70 -15.16
CA ASN A 414 -10.82 14.58 -15.57
C ASN A 414 -10.28 15.94 -16.06
N ASP A 415 -9.02 16.23 -15.71
CA ASP A 415 -8.30 17.44 -16.12
C ASP A 415 -8.85 18.77 -15.55
N GLN A 416 -9.72 18.73 -14.53
CA GLN A 416 -10.31 19.92 -13.90
C GLN A 416 -9.68 20.29 -12.55
N PHE A 417 -8.69 19.55 -12.09
CA PHE A 417 -8.13 19.67 -10.74
C PHE A 417 -6.62 19.90 -10.77
N TRP A 418 -6.13 20.81 -9.90
CA TRP A 418 -4.70 21.07 -9.66
C TRP A 418 -4.38 20.88 -8.18
N ASP A 419 -3.27 20.21 -7.88
CA ASP A 419 -2.86 19.90 -6.51
C ASP A 419 -1.89 20.93 -5.91
N TYR A 420 -1.96 21.12 -4.59
CA TYR A 420 -1.03 21.98 -3.85
C TYR A 420 0.44 21.61 -3.97
N ARG A 421 0.79 20.35 -4.26
CA ARG A 421 2.19 19.96 -4.48
C ARG A 421 2.84 20.65 -5.68
N ASN A 422 2.07 21.26 -6.57
CA ASN A 422 2.61 22.08 -7.66
C ASN A 422 3.23 23.39 -7.12
N LEU A 423 2.71 23.90 -6.00
CA LEU A 423 3.05 25.24 -5.52
C LEU A 423 4.52 25.37 -5.08
N GLN A 424 5.14 24.31 -4.56
CA GLN A 424 6.55 24.33 -4.16
C GLN A 424 7.52 24.60 -5.35
N TYR A 425 7.09 24.35 -6.59
CA TYR A 425 7.94 24.44 -7.77
C TYR A 425 7.81 25.76 -8.53
N LEU A 426 6.92 26.67 -8.09
CA LEU A 426 6.65 27.90 -8.83
C LEU A 426 7.86 28.81 -8.92
N ASP A 427 8.65 28.92 -7.84
CA ASP A 427 9.85 29.74 -7.81
C ASP A 427 10.93 29.21 -8.76
N GLU A 428 11.13 27.89 -8.78
CA GLU A 428 12.07 27.24 -9.70
C GLU A 428 11.70 27.51 -11.16
N GLN A 429 10.39 27.59 -11.44
CA GLN A 429 9.86 27.93 -12.75
C GLN A 429 9.74 29.44 -13.02
N LYS A 430 10.02 30.30 -12.03
CA LYS A 430 9.84 31.76 -12.10
C LYS A 430 8.41 32.16 -12.46
N ILE A 431 7.43 31.41 -11.97
CA ILE A 431 6.00 31.69 -12.12
C ILE A 431 5.48 32.24 -10.79
N SER A 432 4.78 33.36 -10.81
CA SER A 432 4.11 33.86 -9.60
C SER A 432 2.80 33.06 -9.36
N PHE A 433 2.34 32.97 -8.11
CA PHE A 433 1.07 32.34 -7.78
C PHE A 433 -0.10 32.92 -8.61
N SER A 434 -0.16 34.25 -8.75
CA SER A 434 -1.19 34.91 -9.59
C SER A 434 -1.14 34.45 -11.05
N ASN A 435 0.07 34.37 -11.63
CA ASN A 435 0.25 33.86 -13.00
C ASN A 435 -0.11 32.39 -13.11
N TYR A 436 0.17 31.58 -12.08
CA TYR A 436 -0.22 30.17 -12.03
C TYR A 436 -1.74 30.02 -12.10
N ILE A 437 -2.49 30.75 -11.27
CA ILE A 437 -3.96 30.74 -11.23
C ILE A 437 -4.56 31.16 -12.58
N THR A 438 -4.12 32.30 -13.12
CA THR A 438 -4.68 32.89 -14.34
C THR A 438 -4.40 32.05 -15.59
N THR A 439 -3.16 31.58 -15.78
CA THR A 439 -2.77 30.77 -16.95
C THR A 439 -3.50 29.44 -17.03
N ARG A 440 -3.83 28.84 -15.88
CA ARG A 440 -4.60 27.59 -15.78
C ARG A 440 -6.11 27.81 -15.73
N LYS A 441 -6.55 29.07 -15.75
CA LYS A 441 -7.96 29.46 -15.66
C LYS A 441 -8.64 28.86 -14.42
N ILE A 442 -7.92 28.76 -13.31
CA ILE A 442 -8.46 28.26 -12.05
C ILE A 442 -9.54 29.24 -11.59
N LYS A 443 -10.76 28.74 -11.45
CA LYS A 443 -11.94 29.54 -11.05
C LYS A 443 -12.18 29.48 -9.55
N TYR A 444 -11.79 28.37 -8.92
CA TYR A 444 -12.01 28.14 -7.51
C TYR A 444 -10.75 27.63 -6.81
N ILE A 445 -10.53 28.09 -5.58
CA ILE A 445 -9.48 27.61 -4.69
C ILE A 445 -10.15 27.08 -3.43
N ILE A 446 -9.97 25.79 -3.14
CA ILE A 446 -10.48 25.16 -1.92
C ILE A 446 -9.38 25.20 -0.87
N TYR A 447 -9.34 26.28 -0.10
CA TYR A 447 -8.32 26.53 0.90
C TYR A 447 -8.57 25.76 2.20
N TYR A 448 -7.54 25.14 2.76
CA TYR A 448 -7.61 24.40 4.01
C TYR A 448 -6.75 25.09 5.07
N ASP A 449 -7.27 25.26 6.28
CA ASP A 449 -6.50 25.74 7.45
C ASP A 449 -5.23 24.90 7.71
N GLU A 450 -5.19 23.67 7.19
CA GLU A 450 -3.98 22.85 7.15
C GLU A 450 -2.77 23.61 6.57
N LEU A 451 -2.95 24.42 5.52
CA LEU A 451 -1.84 25.16 4.91
C LEU A 451 -1.25 26.20 5.88
N ASP A 452 -2.10 26.92 6.61
CA ASP A 452 -1.67 27.83 7.68
C ASP A 452 -0.87 27.07 8.75
N TYR A 453 -1.34 25.88 9.12
CA TYR A 453 -0.69 25.04 10.13
C TYR A 453 0.65 24.49 9.65
N ILE A 454 0.75 24.04 8.41
CA ILE A 454 2.01 23.56 7.80
C ILE A 454 3.02 24.70 7.77
N TYR A 455 2.64 25.88 7.27
CA TYR A 455 3.50 27.06 7.21
C TYR A 455 4.01 27.47 8.60
N ALA A 456 3.12 27.52 9.59
CA ALA A 456 3.50 27.88 10.97
C ALA A 456 4.41 26.86 11.67
N ASN A 457 4.44 25.61 11.20
CA ASN A 457 5.21 24.51 11.78
C ASN A 457 6.31 23.99 10.83
N HIS A 458 6.67 24.77 9.81
CA HIS A 458 7.77 24.46 8.90
C HIS A 458 9.09 24.25 9.67
N PRO A 459 9.95 23.28 9.26
CA PRO A 459 9.83 22.38 8.11
C PRO A 459 9.16 21.03 8.45
N LYS A 460 8.55 20.89 9.65
CA LYS A 460 8.12 19.58 10.17
C LYS A 460 7.16 18.83 9.24
N TYR A 461 6.31 19.56 8.52
CA TYR A 461 5.23 19.01 7.70
C TYR A 461 5.43 19.21 6.19
N ASP A 462 6.60 19.69 5.77
CA ASP A 462 6.92 19.96 4.35
C ASP A 462 6.85 18.70 3.50
N ILE A 463 6.97 17.51 4.10
CA ILE A 463 6.82 16.22 3.41
C ILE A 463 5.48 16.09 2.67
N MET A 464 4.44 16.84 3.07
CA MET A 464 3.11 16.78 2.45
C MET A 464 3.04 17.47 1.09
N TYR A 465 3.51 18.72 1.03
CA TYR A 465 3.31 19.62 -0.13
C TYR A 465 4.61 20.25 -0.66
N GLY A 466 5.74 19.99 -0.01
CA GLY A 466 7.00 20.70 -0.22
C GLY A 466 7.16 21.91 0.70
N ASP A 467 8.26 22.62 0.50
CA ASP A 467 8.48 23.94 1.12
C ASP A 467 7.59 24.98 0.42
N LEU A 468 6.63 25.53 1.15
CA LEU A 468 5.71 26.56 0.66
C LEU A 468 6.08 27.97 1.16
N THR A 469 7.21 28.14 1.86
CA THR A 469 7.53 29.38 2.58
C THR A 469 7.52 30.63 1.69
N THR A 470 7.98 30.51 0.44
CA THR A 470 8.04 31.62 -0.51
C THR A 470 6.69 31.93 -1.15
N VAL A 471 5.93 30.89 -1.55
CA VAL A 471 4.65 31.06 -2.28
C VAL A 471 3.48 31.35 -1.34
N TYR A 472 3.55 30.91 -0.09
CA TYR A 472 2.45 31.04 0.87
C TYR A 472 2.03 32.51 1.11
N PRO A 473 2.95 33.48 1.34
CA PRO A 473 2.57 34.89 1.47
C PRO A 473 1.87 35.44 0.22
N GLU A 474 2.37 35.10 -0.97
CA GLU A 474 1.76 35.52 -2.24
C GLU A 474 0.35 34.96 -2.39
N MET A 475 0.16 33.67 -2.06
CA MET A 475 -1.15 33.02 -2.05
C MET A 475 -2.13 33.72 -1.10
N LYS A 476 -1.72 34.06 0.14
CA LYS A 476 -2.61 34.78 1.08
C LYS A 476 -3.01 36.14 0.54
N THR A 477 -2.06 36.92 0.04
CA THR A 477 -2.35 38.22 -0.60
C THR A 477 -3.28 38.07 -1.80
N PHE A 478 -3.09 37.03 -2.62
CA PHE A 478 -3.96 36.77 -3.76
C PHE A 478 -5.40 36.43 -3.34
N LEU A 479 -5.57 35.59 -2.31
CA LEU A 479 -6.90 35.27 -1.76
C LEU A 479 -7.62 36.51 -1.22
N GLU A 480 -6.89 37.41 -0.57
CA GLU A 480 -7.44 38.65 0.01
C GLU A 480 -7.82 39.70 -1.06
N LEU A 481 -6.99 39.87 -2.09
CA LEU A 481 -7.15 40.95 -3.07
C LEU A 481 -7.93 40.53 -4.33
N HIS A 482 -7.88 39.26 -4.70
CA HIS A 482 -8.34 38.77 -6.00
C HIS A 482 -9.38 37.65 -5.92
N CYS A 483 -9.80 37.26 -4.71
CA CYS A 483 -10.84 36.26 -4.53
C CYS A 483 -11.99 36.79 -3.67
N THR A 484 -13.14 36.13 -3.80
CA THR A 484 -14.28 36.28 -2.89
C THR A 484 -14.53 34.93 -2.21
N GLU A 485 -14.55 34.91 -0.88
CA GLU A 485 -14.99 33.72 -0.14
C GLU A 485 -16.49 33.53 -0.32
N ILE A 486 -16.89 32.41 -0.93
CA ILE A 486 -18.31 32.13 -1.24
C ILE A 486 -18.91 31.10 -0.30
N TYR A 487 -18.09 30.29 0.37
CA TYR A 487 -18.54 29.28 1.31
C TYR A 487 -17.44 28.88 2.29
N GLN A 488 -17.86 28.47 3.49
CA GLN A 488 -17.00 27.96 4.54
C GLN A 488 -17.71 26.81 5.26
N PHE A 489 -16.98 25.75 5.55
CA PHE A 489 -17.45 24.65 6.39
C PHE A 489 -16.27 24.06 7.17
N SER A 490 -16.57 23.25 8.19
CA SER A 490 -15.54 22.53 8.93
C SER A 490 -15.67 21.02 8.76
N ASP A 491 -14.53 20.35 8.64
CA ASP A 491 -14.45 18.89 8.59
C ASP A 491 -13.22 18.43 9.37
N SER A 492 -13.40 17.49 10.30
CA SER A 492 -12.28 17.00 11.12
C SER A 492 -11.48 15.89 10.45
N THR A 493 -12.09 15.16 9.50
CA THR A 493 -11.48 14.00 8.84
C THR A 493 -10.74 14.42 7.57
N TYR A 494 -11.39 15.20 6.70
CA TYR A 494 -10.91 15.59 5.38
C TYR A 494 -10.43 17.04 5.30
N GLY A 495 -10.52 17.80 6.38
CA GLY A 495 -9.95 19.13 6.47
C GLY A 495 -8.42 19.16 6.68
N THR A 496 -7.80 18.00 6.86
CA THR A 496 -6.34 17.81 6.89
C THR A 496 -5.95 16.46 6.29
N ASN A 497 -4.81 16.41 5.62
CA ASN A 497 -4.07 15.23 5.20
C ASN A 497 -2.95 14.83 6.17
N LEU A 498 -2.71 15.59 7.25
CA LEU A 498 -1.76 15.26 8.30
C LEU A 498 -2.31 14.11 9.14
N ALA A 499 -1.90 12.87 8.85
CA ALA A 499 -2.44 11.66 9.46
C ALA A 499 -2.51 11.69 11.00
N PRO A 500 -1.52 12.22 11.75
CA PRO A 500 -1.61 12.31 13.21
C PRO A 500 -2.67 13.28 13.74
N LEU A 501 -3.15 14.20 12.89
CA LEU A 501 -4.07 15.27 13.27
C LEU A 501 -5.50 15.08 12.75
N ILE A 502 -5.74 14.04 11.94
CA ILE A 502 -7.07 13.63 11.50
C ILE A 502 -7.95 13.38 12.74
N ASP A 503 -9.16 13.94 12.72
CA ASP A 503 -10.18 13.88 13.77
C ASP A 503 -9.78 14.45 15.14
N GLN A 504 -8.60 15.06 15.30
CA GLN A 504 -8.17 15.69 16.56
C GLN A 504 -8.91 17.02 16.81
N LYS A 505 -9.24 17.76 15.75
CA LYS A 505 -10.00 19.02 15.82
C LYS A 505 -10.80 19.22 14.51
N PRO A 506 -11.86 20.04 14.51
CA PRO A 506 -12.42 20.54 13.26
C PRO A 506 -11.40 21.44 12.57
N TRP A 507 -11.24 21.28 11.25
CA TRP A 507 -10.43 22.14 10.40
C TRP A 507 -11.36 22.94 9.49
N GLN A 508 -11.14 24.25 9.35
CA GLN A 508 -11.93 25.04 8.41
C GLN A 508 -11.45 24.80 6.99
N ILE A 509 -12.42 24.76 6.10
CA ILE A 509 -12.25 24.64 4.66
C ILE A 509 -13.03 25.80 4.05
N HIS A 510 -12.32 26.60 3.27
CA HIS A 510 -12.83 27.82 2.65
C HIS A 510 -12.86 27.62 1.13
N ILE A 511 -13.98 28.00 0.50
CA ILE A 511 -14.11 27.98 -0.95
C ILE A 511 -14.06 29.42 -1.45
N PHE A 512 -12.98 29.74 -2.14
CA PHE A 512 -12.76 31.03 -2.78
C PHE A 512 -13.11 30.94 -4.25
N LYS A 513 -13.89 31.91 -4.74
CA LYS A 513 -14.07 32.18 -6.17
C LYS A 513 -13.06 33.23 -6.60
N VAL A 514 -12.30 32.94 -7.66
CA VAL A 514 -11.37 33.89 -8.26
C VAL A 514 -12.18 34.96 -9.00
N ASN A 515 -11.94 36.23 -8.69
CA ASN A 515 -12.57 37.34 -9.39
C ASN A 515 -11.99 37.44 -10.82
N ASP A 516 -12.68 38.08 -11.76
CA ASP A 516 -12.12 38.27 -13.11
C ASP A 516 -10.83 39.12 -13.02
N ILE A 517 -9.69 38.54 -13.40
CA ILE A 517 -8.33 39.16 -13.39
C ILE A 517 -7.81 39.28 -14.81
#